data_AF-A0A7X8KBC3-F1
#
_entry.id   AF-A0A7X8KBC3-F1
#
_cell.length_a   1.000
_cell.length_b   1.000
_cell.length_c   1.000
_cell.angle_alpha   90.00
_cell.angle_beta   90.00
_cell.angle_gamma   90.00
#
_symmetry.space_group_name_H-M   'P 1'
#
loop_
_entity.id
_entity.type
_entity.pdbx_description
1 polymer ?
#
loop_
_entity_poly.entity_id
_entity_poly.type
_entity_poly.pdbx_seq_one_letter_code
_entity_poly.pdbx_strand_id
1 'polypeptide(L)'
;QHRFEKQGFTLTLDDFHMTFEPNGAVKQYYSDVTVVDDDGTTLSETMWVNKPFHHNGLGFYQANYGWTSHLQISDSESGEVVAEGLIRSGKTYFHQPNHLTIYLYGYYPELGIGHDQQPVKLSDREIDPYYAVVLYEFGQPVGSYILAPNQHISYENLLITFTHSIAYTGLLVRSDLSYPIVLVSFITIILGLFVSFYLYPRFVTYKDGRIITSSRRNEWIFHRTITTALAKKDNTYVSND
;
A
#
# COMPACT_ATOMS: atom_id res chain seq x y z
N GLN A 1 -1.66 6.94 15.38
CA GLN A 1 -1.81 8.32 14.89
C GLN A 1 -0.46 8.85 14.40
N HIS A 2 -0.45 9.66 13.34
CA HIS A 2 0.73 10.37 12.84
C HIS A 2 0.34 11.74 12.29
N ARG A 3 1.19 12.74 12.53
CA ARG A 3 0.99 14.13 12.10
C ARG A 3 1.86 14.43 10.87
N PHE A 4 1.25 14.90 9.79
CA PHE A 4 1.91 15.29 8.54
C PHE A 4 2.07 16.81 8.48
N GLU A 5 3.10 17.34 9.13
CA GLU A 5 3.28 18.79 9.30
C GLU A 5 3.34 19.57 7.98
N LYS A 6 3.96 18.99 6.94
CA LYS A 6 4.08 19.66 5.63
C LYS A 6 2.73 19.79 4.91
N GLN A 7 1.81 18.86 5.15
CA GLN A 7 0.50 18.81 4.49
C GLN A 7 -0.63 19.33 5.38
N GLY A 8 -0.35 19.65 6.65
CA GLY A 8 -1.30 20.28 7.55
C GLY A 8 -2.44 19.37 8.01
N PHE A 9 -2.17 18.08 8.25
CA PHE A 9 -3.19 17.16 8.76
C PHE A 9 -2.62 16.06 9.65
N THR A 10 -3.50 15.45 10.44
CA THR A 10 -3.23 14.28 11.27
C THR A 10 -4.01 13.09 10.73
N LEU A 11 -3.36 11.94 10.58
CA LEU A 11 -4.01 10.67 10.27
C LEU A 11 -4.02 9.77 11.52
N THR A 12 -5.20 9.25 11.85
CA THR A 12 -5.40 8.24 12.88
C THR A 12 -5.90 6.96 12.21
N LEU A 13 -5.30 5.83 12.58
CA LEU A 13 -5.87 4.51 12.32
C LEU A 13 -6.77 4.22 13.51
N ASP A 14 -8.08 4.19 13.27
CA ASP A 14 -9.09 3.99 14.31
C ASP A 14 -9.28 2.50 14.57
N ASP A 15 -9.35 1.70 13.50
CA ASP A 15 -9.44 0.25 13.59
C ASP A 15 -8.75 -0.44 12.40
N PHE A 16 -8.30 -1.67 12.64
CA PHE A 16 -7.85 -2.58 11.61
C PHE A 16 -8.45 -3.96 11.84
N HIS A 17 -9.22 -4.43 10.86
CA HIS A 17 -9.87 -5.73 10.95
C HIS A 17 -9.77 -6.52 9.64
N MET A 18 -9.84 -7.83 9.79
CA MET A 18 -9.81 -8.79 8.70
C MET A 18 -11.19 -9.42 8.55
N THR A 19 -11.60 -9.63 7.31
CA THR A 19 -12.75 -10.49 7.01
C THR A 19 -12.26 -11.82 6.45
N PHE A 20 -13.06 -12.86 6.62
CA PHE A 20 -12.65 -14.23 6.32
C PHE A 20 -13.66 -14.92 5.41
N GLU A 21 -13.16 -15.79 4.54
CA GLU A 21 -13.98 -16.76 3.83
C GLU A 21 -14.47 -17.86 4.79
N PRO A 22 -15.50 -18.64 4.44
CA PRO A 22 -16.01 -19.72 5.30
C PRO A 22 -14.92 -20.72 5.72
N ASN A 23 -13.97 -21.00 4.82
CA ASN A 23 -12.83 -21.89 5.05
C ASN A 23 -11.73 -21.28 5.95
N GLY A 24 -11.81 -19.99 6.31
CA GLY A 24 -10.87 -19.29 7.19
C GLY A 24 -9.70 -18.59 6.53
N ALA A 25 -9.60 -18.65 5.21
CA ALA A 25 -8.69 -17.77 4.50
C ALA A 25 -9.11 -16.30 4.70
N VAL A 26 -8.13 -15.41 4.82
CA VAL A 26 -8.42 -13.97 4.85
C VAL A 26 -8.98 -13.54 3.49
N LYS A 27 -10.13 -12.88 3.52
CA LYS A 27 -10.84 -12.34 2.36
C LYS A 27 -10.40 -10.92 2.04
N GLN A 28 -10.32 -10.06 3.05
CA GLN A 28 -9.99 -8.65 2.89
C GLN A 28 -9.46 -8.05 4.19
N TYR A 29 -8.62 -7.03 4.06
CA TYR A 29 -8.03 -6.25 5.13
C TYR A 29 -8.58 -4.83 5.11
N TYR A 30 -9.30 -4.44 6.14
CA TYR A 30 -9.92 -3.12 6.24
C TYR A 30 -9.17 -2.27 7.26
N SER A 31 -9.01 -0.99 6.96
CA SER A 31 -8.48 0.00 7.87
C SER A 31 -9.42 1.18 7.90
N ASP A 32 -10.00 1.43 9.07
CA ASP A 32 -10.80 2.62 9.30
C ASP A 32 -9.85 3.73 9.75
N VAL A 33 -9.83 4.82 8.98
CA VAL A 33 -8.92 5.93 9.24
C VAL A 33 -9.70 7.23 9.36
N THR A 34 -9.25 8.08 10.27
CA THR A 34 -9.74 9.44 10.43
C THR A 34 -8.63 10.43 10.16
N VAL A 35 -8.94 11.42 9.33
CA VAL A 35 -8.09 12.55 9.02
C VAL A 35 -8.66 13.79 9.68
N VAL A 36 -7.79 14.56 10.33
CA VAL A 36 -8.12 15.88 10.87
C VAL A 36 -7.15 16.90 10.26
N ASP A 37 -7.67 17.77 9.40
CA ASP A 37 -6.94 18.90 8.80
C ASP A 37 -6.79 20.05 9.82
N ASP A 38 -5.83 20.94 9.57
CA ASP A 38 -5.54 22.11 10.43
C ASP A 38 -6.66 23.13 10.51
N ASP A 39 -7.53 23.17 9.51
CA ASP A 39 -8.72 24.00 9.50
C ASP A 39 -9.88 23.41 10.33
N GLY A 40 -9.67 22.22 10.92
CA GLY A 40 -10.65 21.49 11.72
C GLY A 40 -11.53 20.54 10.92
N THR A 41 -11.38 20.47 9.59
CA THR A 41 -12.10 19.51 8.77
C THR A 41 -11.72 18.09 9.18
N THR A 42 -12.74 17.26 9.40
CA THR A 42 -12.57 15.85 9.79
C THR A 42 -13.19 14.95 8.74
N LEU A 43 -12.45 13.95 8.28
CA LEU A 43 -12.90 12.95 7.32
C LEU A 43 -12.59 11.56 7.85
N SER A 44 -13.59 10.69 7.94
CA SER A 44 -13.41 9.27 8.25
C SER A 44 -13.70 8.43 7.01
N GLU A 45 -12.78 7.52 6.65
CA GLU A 45 -12.91 6.66 5.49
C GLU A 45 -12.36 5.26 5.79
N THR A 46 -12.98 4.25 5.19
CA THR A 46 -12.50 2.87 5.22
C THR A 46 -11.67 2.58 3.97
N MET A 47 -10.40 2.24 4.15
CA MET A 47 -9.51 1.79 3.08
C MET A 47 -9.26 0.28 3.13
N TRP A 48 -8.91 -0.32 1.99
CA TRP A 48 -8.62 -1.76 1.91
C TRP A 48 -7.66 -2.09 0.77
N VAL A 49 -7.25 -3.36 0.65
CA VAL A 49 -6.28 -3.77 -0.38
C VAL A 49 -6.80 -3.45 -1.78
N ASN A 50 -5.95 -2.81 -2.60
CA ASN A 50 -6.28 -2.27 -3.93
C ASN A 50 -7.24 -1.08 -3.97
N LYS A 51 -7.64 -0.53 -2.81
CA LYS A 51 -8.32 0.76 -2.72
C LYS A 51 -7.60 1.65 -1.69
N PRO A 52 -6.47 2.27 -2.08
CA PRO A 52 -5.76 3.20 -1.22
C PRO A 52 -6.60 4.44 -0.91
N PHE A 53 -6.22 5.11 0.16
CA PHE A 53 -6.77 6.39 0.58
C PHE A 53 -5.84 7.51 0.11
N HIS A 54 -6.37 8.61 -0.41
CA HIS A 54 -5.59 9.75 -0.89
C HIS A 54 -6.07 11.04 -0.24
N HIS A 55 -5.14 11.79 0.36
CA HIS A 55 -5.44 13.07 1.00
C HIS A 55 -4.26 14.04 0.88
N ASN A 56 -4.54 15.31 0.55
CA ASN A 56 -3.55 16.39 0.40
C ASN A 56 -2.27 15.99 -0.38
N GLY A 57 -2.44 15.26 -1.50
CA GLY A 57 -1.35 14.83 -2.38
C GLY A 57 -0.53 13.63 -1.88
N LEU A 58 -0.93 13.01 -0.77
CA LEU A 58 -0.37 11.77 -0.26
C LEU A 58 -1.33 10.61 -0.49
N GLY A 59 -0.79 9.48 -0.96
CA GLY A 59 -1.47 8.20 -1.00
C GLY A 59 -1.03 7.31 0.16
N PHE A 60 -2.01 6.67 0.79
CA PHE A 60 -1.86 5.74 1.89
C PHE A 60 -2.20 4.35 1.40
N TYR A 61 -1.27 3.42 1.59
CA TYR A 61 -1.38 2.04 1.10
C TYR A 61 -1.12 1.09 2.25
N GLN A 62 -1.94 0.06 2.41
CA GLN A 62 -1.61 -1.03 3.33
C GLN A 62 -0.39 -1.79 2.81
N ALA A 63 0.61 -2.00 3.65
CA ALA A 63 1.88 -2.61 3.24
C ALA A 63 2.22 -3.88 4.02
N ASN A 64 1.87 -3.93 5.30
CA ASN A 64 2.00 -5.14 6.12
C ASN A 64 0.94 -5.13 7.22
N TYR A 65 0.76 -6.28 7.86
CA TYR A 65 -0.14 -6.43 8.98
C TYR A 65 0.35 -7.54 9.90
N GLY A 66 -0.28 -7.68 11.06
CA GLY A 66 -0.08 -8.81 11.93
C GLY A 66 -0.76 -8.60 13.26
N TRP A 67 -0.29 -9.35 14.26
CA TRP A 67 -0.77 -9.29 15.62
C TRP A 67 0.30 -8.72 16.54
N THR A 68 -0.13 -7.92 17.51
CA THR A 68 0.70 -7.49 18.63
C THR A 68 0.00 -7.87 19.92
N SER A 69 0.75 -8.48 20.82
CA SER A 69 0.22 -9.11 22.03
C SER A 69 0.50 -8.22 23.23
N HIS A 70 -0.48 -8.09 24.11
CA HIS A 70 -0.35 -7.37 25.37
C HIS A 70 0.33 -8.23 26.41
N LEU A 71 1.58 -7.90 26.72
CA LEU A 71 2.38 -8.48 27.78
C LEU A 71 2.14 -7.71 29.09
N GLN A 72 1.91 -8.45 30.16
CA GLN A 72 1.77 -7.93 31.51
C GLN A 72 2.68 -8.75 32.43
N ILE A 73 3.48 -8.06 33.25
CA ILE A 73 4.34 -8.66 34.26
C ILE A 73 3.86 -8.11 35.60
N SER A 74 3.48 -8.99 36.50
CA SER A 74 3.06 -8.65 37.85
C SER A 74 3.98 -9.27 38.88
N ASP A 75 4.10 -8.65 40.05
CA ASP A 75 4.75 -9.25 41.20
C ASP A 75 3.85 -10.35 41.79
N SER A 76 4.43 -11.51 42.13
CA SER A 76 3.69 -12.67 42.61
C SER A 76 3.18 -12.53 44.04
N GLU A 77 3.82 -11.71 44.88
CA GLU A 77 3.42 -11.51 46.26
C GLU A 77 2.36 -10.42 46.39
N SER A 78 2.57 -9.27 45.73
CA SER A 78 1.64 -8.13 45.81
C SER A 78 0.50 -8.19 44.80
N GLY A 79 0.70 -8.89 43.67
CA GLY A 79 -0.20 -8.88 42.52
C GLY A 79 -0.15 -7.58 41.69
N GLU A 80 0.71 -6.63 42.05
CA GLU A 80 0.85 -5.35 41.35
C GLU A 80 1.51 -5.53 39.98
N VAL A 81 1.03 -4.80 38.98
CA VAL A 81 1.61 -4.79 37.63
C VAL A 81 2.88 -3.97 37.65
N VAL A 82 4.03 -4.63 37.53
CA VAL A 82 5.35 -3.98 37.55
C VAL A 82 5.79 -3.52 36.17
N ALA A 83 5.28 -4.14 35.10
CA ALA A 83 5.53 -3.74 33.72
C ALA A 83 4.43 -4.23 32.78
N GLU A 84 4.14 -3.44 31.75
CA GLU A 84 3.22 -3.84 30.67
C GLU A 84 3.67 -3.26 29.33
N GLY A 85 3.21 -3.85 28.24
CA GLY A 85 3.48 -3.33 26.90
C GLY A 85 3.00 -4.24 25.78
N LEU A 86 3.09 -3.73 24.56
CA LEU A 86 2.76 -4.48 23.35
C LEU A 86 4.02 -5.07 22.73
N ILE A 87 3.99 -6.38 22.45
CA ILE A 87 5.09 -7.11 21.84
C ILE A 87 4.60 -7.92 20.63
N ARG A 88 5.35 -7.87 19.53
CA ARG A 88 5.04 -8.64 18.32
C ARG A 88 5.73 -9.99 18.35
N SER A 89 5.20 -10.96 17.60
CA SER A 89 5.90 -12.23 17.38
C SER A 89 7.31 -12.02 16.84
N GLY A 90 8.27 -12.80 17.32
CA GLY A 90 9.69 -12.65 16.99
C GLY A 90 10.38 -11.47 17.69
N LYS A 91 9.75 -10.85 18.70
CA LYS A 91 10.35 -9.77 19.51
C LYS A 91 10.52 -10.19 20.95
N THR A 92 11.40 -9.45 21.63
CA THR A 92 11.77 -9.67 23.03
C THR A 92 11.43 -8.45 23.88
N TYR A 93 11.02 -8.69 25.12
CA TYR A 93 10.98 -7.69 26.18
C TYR A 93 12.04 -8.02 27.23
N PHE A 94 12.83 -7.04 27.66
CA PHE A 94 13.87 -7.23 28.67
C PHE A 94 13.44 -6.60 30.00
N HIS A 95 13.19 -7.44 30.99
CA HIS A 95 12.94 -7.03 32.37
C HIS A 95 14.27 -6.87 33.11
N GLN A 96 14.69 -5.61 33.28
CA GLN A 96 16.00 -5.27 33.83
C GLN A 96 16.25 -5.82 35.26
N PRO A 97 15.32 -5.71 36.23
CA PRO A 97 15.58 -6.12 37.62
C PRO A 97 16.00 -7.58 37.78
N ASN A 98 15.36 -8.50 37.05
CA ASN A 98 15.66 -9.94 37.11
C ASN A 98 16.60 -10.39 35.97
N HIS A 99 17.12 -9.47 35.16
CA HIS A 99 17.88 -9.80 33.94
C HIS A 99 17.19 -10.83 33.03
N LEU A 100 15.85 -10.78 32.99
CA LEU A 100 15.00 -11.74 32.29
C LEU A 100 14.57 -11.19 30.93
N THR A 101 14.80 -11.97 29.88
CA THR A 101 14.31 -11.70 28.53
C THR A 101 13.12 -12.58 28.23
N ILE A 102 11.97 -11.96 27.97
CA ILE A 102 10.74 -12.61 27.55
C ILE A 102 10.69 -12.54 26.02
N TYR A 103 10.91 -13.67 25.37
CA TYR A 103 10.84 -13.79 23.92
C TYR A 103 9.49 -14.34 23.49
N LEU A 104 8.67 -13.52 22.83
CA LEU A 104 7.45 -14.01 22.19
C LEU A 104 7.83 -14.66 20.86
N TYR A 105 8.00 -15.98 20.88
CA TYR A 105 8.32 -16.75 19.67
C TYR A 105 7.22 -16.60 18.62
N GLY A 106 5.95 -16.72 19.04
CA GLY A 106 4.82 -16.58 18.14
C GLY A 106 3.49 -16.41 18.88
N TYR A 107 2.57 -15.69 18.24
CA TYR A 107 1.15 -15.69 18.59
C TYR A 107 0.39 -16.45 17.50
N TYR A 108 -0.49 -17.35 17.94
CA TYR A 108 -1.26 -18.24 17.07
C TYR A 108 -2.74 -18.02 17.36
N PRO A 109 -3.48 -17.24 16.54
CA PRO A 109 -4.93 -17.00 16.71
C PRO A 109 -5.75 -18.29 16.71
N GLU A 110 -5.28 -19.28 15.94
CA GLU A 110 -5.76 -20.64 15.91
C GLU A 110 -4.53 -21.57 15.86
N LEU A 111 -4.21 -22.17 17.00
CA LEU A 111 -3.05 -23.05 17.13
C LEU A 111 -3.32 -24.41 16.49
N GLY A 112 -2.40 -24.83 15.62
CA GLY A 112 -2.27 -26.20 15.15
C GLY A 112 -0.92 -26.77 15.54
N ILE A 113 -0.79 -28.10 15.45
CA ILE A 113 0.49 -28.79 15.60
C ILE A 113 0.88 -29.34 14.23
N GLY A 114 2.05 -28.88 13.75
CA GLY A 114 2.63 -29.32 12.50
C GLY A 114 3.15 -30.76 12.54
N HIS A 115 3.57 -31.27 11.39
CA HIS A 115 4.09 -32.63 11.26
C HIS A 115 5.37 -32.88 12.09
N ASP A 116 6.14 -31.83 12.32
CA ASP A 116 7.37 -31.79 13.11
C ASP A 116 7.12 -31.49 14.60
N GLN A 117 5.87 -31.56 15.06
CA GLN A 117 5.42 -31.19 16.40
C GLN A 117 5.64 -29.71 16.76
N GLN A 118 5.89 -28.85 15.77
CA GLN A 118 5.99 -27.40 16.02
C GLN A 118 4.60 -26.74 16.01
N PRO A 119 4.40 -25.70 16.84
CA PRO A 119 3.26 -24.81 16.73
C PRO A 119 3.16 -24.20 15.32
N VAL A 120 1.99 -24.34 14.69
CA VAL A 120 1.69 -23.71 13.41
C VAL A 120 0.43 -22.87 13.51
N LYS A 121 0.37 -21.80 12.72
CA LYS A 121 -0.82 -20.96 12.61
C LYS A 121 -1.77 -21.57 11.57
N LEU A 122 -2.95 -22.02 11.99
CA LEU A 122 -3.96 -22.59 11.09
C LEU A 122 -4.71 -21.51 10.32
N SER A 123 -5.09 -20.43 11.01
CA SER A 123 -5.72 -19.27 10.39
C SER A 123 -5.39 -17.97 11.15
N ASP A 124 -5.78 -16.84 10.55
CA ASP A 124 -5.74 -15.53 11.20
C ASP A 124 -7.05 -15.22 11.96
N ARG A 125 -7.99 -16.18 12.06
CA ARG A 125 -9.19 -16.02 12.91
C ARG A 125 -8.83 -16.36 14.35
N GLU A 126 -9.19 -15.47 15.27
CA GLU A 126 -9.03 -15.73 16.69
C GLU A 126 -10.14 -16.70 17.16
N ILE A 127 -9.78 -17.98 17.31
CA ILE A 127 -10.71 -19.06 17.71
C ILE A 127 -10.24 -19.71 19.01
N ASP A 128 -8.98 -20.13 19.05
CA ASP A 128 -8.34 -20.74 20.23
C ASP A 128 -6.88 -20.25 20.28
N PRO A 129 -6.69 -18.99 20.74
CA PRO A 129 -5.42 -18.33 20.63
C PRO A 129 -4.39 -18.83 21.64
N TYR A 130 -3.12 -18.94 21.23
CA TYR A 130 -2.01 -19.27 22.12
C TYR A 130 -0.76 -18.43 21.86
N TYR A 131 0.05 -18.29 22.91
CA TYR A 131 1.35 -17.63 22.90
C TYR A 131 2.46 -18.64 23.13
N ALA A 132 3.40 -18.76 22.19
CA ALA A 132 4.63 -19.50 22.40
C ALA A 132 5.70 -18.55 22.93
N VAL A 133 6.18 -18.78 24.14
CA VAL A 133 7.06 -17.88 24.88
C VAL A 133 8.31 -18.63 25.32
N VAL A 134 9.48 -18.04 25.12
CA VAL A 134 10.75 -18.56 25.64
C VAL A 134 11.34 -17.51 26.58
N LEU A 135 11.74 -17.95 27.77
CA LEU A 135 12.41 -17.11 28.74
C LEU A 135 13.92 -17.33 28.65
N TYR A 136 14.68 -16.24 28.69
CA TYR A 136 16.13 -16.28 28.79
C TYR A 136 16.61 -15.46 29.98
N GLU A 137 17.51 -16.02 30.77
CA GLU A 137 18.17 -15.34 31.87
C GLU A 137 19.67 -15.27 31.56
N PHE A 138 20.24 -14.06 31.61
CA PHE A 138 21.63 -13.83 31.18
C PHE A 138 21.97 -14.42 29.79
N GLY A 139 20.98 -14.46 28.89
CA GLY A 139 21.11 -15.00 27.54
C GLY A 139 21.03 -16.53 27.42
N GLN A 140 20.86 -17.26 28.53
CA GLN A 140 20.63 -18.71 28.52
C GLN A 140 19.13 -19.02 28.57
N PRO A 141 18.62 -19.97 27.76
CA PRO A 141 17.22 -20.33 27.83
C PRO A 141 16.90 -21.01 29.16
N VAL A 142 15.93 -20.47 29.90
CA VAL A 142 15.51 -21.00 31.22
C VAL A 142 14.15 -21.69 31.17
N GLY A 143 13.34 -21.43 30.13
CA GLY A 143 12.05 -22.11 29.97
C GLY A 143 11.38 -21.82 28.63
N SER A 144 10.49 -22.72 28.21
CA SER A 144 9.65 -22.57 27.03
C SER A 144 8.22 -22.97 27.39
N TYR A 145 7.25 -22.14 27.00
CA TYR A 145 5.87 -22.24 27.42
C TYR A 145 4.91 -22.00 26.25
N ILE A 146 3.77 -22.67 26.28
CA ILE A 146 2.61 -22.37 25.46
C ILE A 146 1.50 -21.93 26.42
N LEU A 147 0.99 -20.72 26.24
CA LEU A 147 0.04 -20.09 27.14
C LEU A 147 -1.25 -19.77 26.41
N ALA A 148 -2.39 -20.08 27.04
CA ALA A 148 -3.66 -19.46 26.67
C ALA A 148 -3.72 -18.01 27.18
N PRO A 149 -4.61 -17.15 26.65
CA PRO A 149 -4.81 -15.81 27.17
C PRO A 149 -5.12 -15.82 28.67
N ASN A 150 -4.48 -14.91 29.40
CA ASN A 150 -4.57 -14.75 30.86
C ASN A 150 -3.96 -15.91 31.68
N GLN A 151 -3.34 -16.90 31.04
CA GLN A 151 -2.50 -17.86 31.74
C GLN A 151 -1.14 -17.22 32.03
N HIS A 152 -0.63 -17.43 33.24
CA HIS A 152 0.64 -16.87 33.69
C HIS A 152 1.76 -17.90 33.71
N ILE A 153 2.98 -17.44 33.46
CA ILE A 153 4.22 -18.14 33.82
C ILE A 153 4.66 -17.60 35.18
N SER A 154 4.85 -18.47 36.17
CA SER A 154 5.51 -18.12 37.41
C SER A 154 7.02 -18.30 37.25
N TYR A 155 7.78 -17.23 37.39
CA TYR A 155 9.24 -17.25 37.37
C TYR A 155 9.77 -16.33 38.48
N GLU A 156 10.44 -16.92 39.46
CA GLU A 156 10.86 -16.23 40.70
C GLU A 156 9.68 -15.51 41.38
N ASN A 157 9.76 -14.18 41.52
CA ASN A 157 8.71 -13.33 42.08
C ASN A 157 7.80 -12.69 41.00
N LEU A 158 7.83 -13.18 39.76
CA LEU A 158 7.10 -12.61 38.64
C LEU A 158 6.01 -13.54 38.12
N LEU A 159 4.88 -12.94 37.76
CA LEU A 159 3.79 -13.54 36.99
C LEU A 159 3.74 -12.89 35.61
N ILE A 160 4.17 -13.63 34.59
CA ILE A 160 4.24 -13.16 33.21
C ILE A 160 3.01 -13.65 32.47
N THR A 161 2.18 -12.73 31.99
CA THR A 161 0.87 -13.02 31.39
C THR A 161 0.72 -12.31 30.05
N PHE A 162 0.06 -12.98 29.10
CA PHE A 162 -0.40 -12.37 27.87
C PHE A 162 -1.92 -12.30 27.89
N THR A 163 -2.51 -11.10 27.86
CA THR A 163 -3.95 -10.93 28.10
C THR A 163 -4.78 -11.02 26.83
N HIS A 164 -4.39 -10.31 25.78
CA HIS A 164 -5.05 -10.29 24.47
C HIS A 164 -4.06 -9.90 23.38
N SER A 165 -4.44 -10.10 22.12
CA SER A 165 -3.71 -9.56 20.98
C SER A 165 -4.60 -8.65 20.16
N ILE A 166 -4.01 -7.58 19.62
CA ILE A 166 -4.69 -6.66 18.73
C ILE A 166 -4.05 -6.75 17.35
N ALA A 167 -4.88 -6.67 16.32
CA ALA A 167 -4.43 -6.63 14.96
C ALA A 167 -3.82 -5.24 14.67
N TYR A 168 -2.77 -5.21 13.85
CA TYR A 168 -2.16 -3.97 13.39
C TYR A 168 -1.96 -4.02 11.87
N THR A 169 -1.91 -2.83 11.26
CA THR A 169 -1.46 -2.64 9.88
C THR A 169 -0.37 -1.58 9.83
N GLY A 170 0.56 -1.75 8.90
CA GLY A 170 1.51 -0.71 8.51
C GLY A 170 1.02 -0.03 7.24
N LEU A 171 0.91 1.30 7.31
CA LEU A 171 0.58 2.13 6.16
C LEU A 171 1.87 2.66 5.52
N LEU A 172 2.01 2.41 4.23
CA LEU A 172 3.03 3.02 3.37
C LEU A 172 2.47 4.32 2.81
N VAL A 173 3.18 5.41 3.09
CA VAL A 173 2.83 6.75 2.62
C VAL A 173 3.67 7.09 1.39
N ARG A 174 3.04 7.54 0.31
CA ARG A 174 3.71 7.97 -0.91
C ARG A 174 3.10 9.26 -1.45
N SER A 175 3.93 10.20 -1.87
CA SER A 175 3.50 11.29 -2.74
C SER A 175 3.57 10.80 -4.19
N ASP A 176 2.43 10.60 -4.86
CA ASP A 176 2.42 10.14 -6.24
C ASP A 176 2.25 11.31 -7.23
N LEU A 177 3.37 11.80 -7.75
CA LEU A 177 3.38 12.78 -8.85
C LEU A 177 3.41 12.08 -10.23
N SER A 178 3.46 10.75 -10.26
CA SER A 178 3.66 9.98 -11.49
C SER A 178 2.40 9.94 -12.33
N TYR A 179 1.22 9.86 -11.71
CA TYR A 179 -0.07 9.82 -12.40
C TYR A 179 -0.27 10.95 -13.42
N PRO A 180 -0.15 12.25 -13.06
CA PRO A 180 -0.31 13.33 -14.03
C PRO A 180 0.76 13.30 -15.14
N ILE A 181 2.00 12.93 -14.82
CA ILE A 181 3.10 12.84 -15.80
C ILE A 181 2.83 11.75 -16.85
N VAL A 182 2.37 10.58 -16.40
CA VAL A 182 2.02 9.46 -17.29
C VAL A 182 0.82 9.84 -18.15
N LEU A 183 -0.18 10.51 -17.60
CA LEU A 183 -1.36 10.97 -18.34
C LEU A 183 -0.98 11.95 -19.46
N VAL A 184 -0.11 12.93 -19.18
CA VAL A 184 0.39 13.87 -20.19
C VAL A 184 1.16 13.15 -21.30
N SER A 185 1.97 12.16 -20.94
CA SER A 185 2.72 11.35 -21.91
C SER A 185 1.78 10.55 -22.80
N PHE A 186 0.75 9.92 -22.22
CA PHE A 186 -0.27 9.18 -22.95
C PHE A 186 -1.05 10.08 -23.92
N ILE A 187 -1.47 11.26 -23.48
CA ILE A 187 -2.14 12.26 -24.33
C ILE A 187 -1.21 12.70 -25.46
N THR A 188 0.07 12.93 -25.17
CA THR A 188 1.08 13.33 -26.16
C THR A 188 1.27 12.25 -27.23
N ILE A 189 1.28 10.98 -26.85
CA ILE A 189 1.34 9.84 -27.78
C ILE A 189 0.08 9.80 -28.67
N ILE A 190 -1.12 9.96 -28.09
CA ILE A 190 -2.37 10.00 -28.86
C ILE A 190 -2.35 11.17 -29.86
N LEU A 191 -1.90 12.35 -29.43
CA LEU A 191 -1.79 13.52 -30.29
C LEU A 191 -0.79 13.29 -31.43
N GLY A 192 0.39 12.73 -31.12
CA GLY A 192 1.40 12.40 -32.12
C GLY A 192 0.91 11.37 -33.14
N LEU A 193 0.15 10.38 -32.67
CA LEU A 193 -0.50 9.39 -33.54
C LEU A 193 -1.54 10.06 -34.46
N PHE A 194 -2.35 10.97 -33.92
CA PHE A 194 -3.32 11.73 -34.70
C PHE A 194 -2.64 12.59 -35.77
N VAL A 195 -1.59 13.34 -35.41
CA VAL A 195 -0.79 14.13 -36.36
C VAL A 195 -0.20 13.22 -37.44
N SER A 196 0.39 12.09 -37.07
CA SER A 196 0.96 11.13 -38.01
C SER A 196 -0.05 10.61 -39.05
N PHE A 197 -1.29 10.32 -38.63
CA PHE A 197 -2.30 9.77 -39.54
C PHE A 197 -3.01 10.82 -40.39
N TYR A 198 -3.27 12.01 -39.85
CA TYR A 198 -4.13 13.01 -40.49
C TYR A 198 -3.36 14.22 -41.06
N LEU A 199 -2.23 14.59 -40.46
CA LEU A 199 -1.40 15.72 -40.87
C LEU A 199 -0.14 15.20 -41.59
N TYR A 200 -0.31 14.71 -42.82
CA TYR A 200 0.84 14.40 -43.68
C TYR A 200 1.24 15.65 -44.49
N PRO A 201 2.53 15.99 -44.52
CA PRO A 201 2.99 17.15 -45.27
C PRO A 201 2.82 16.90 -46.77
N ARG A 202 2.30 17.92 -47.46
CA ARG A 202 2.20 17.99 -48.91
C ARG A 202 3.13 19.10 -49.37
N PHE A 203 4.05 18.79 -50.26
CA PHE A 203 5.03 19.74 -50.78
C PHE A 203 4.71 20.09 -52.22
N VAL A 204 4.81 21.37 -52.54
CA VAL A 204 4.75 21.88 -53.92
C VAL A 204 6.01 22.69 -54.15
N THR A 205 6.82 22.28 -55.10
CA THR A 205 8.05 22.96 -55.49
C THR A 205 7.94 23.42 -56.94
N TYR A 206 8.30 24.66 -57.21
CA TYR A 206 8.37 25.22 -58.55
C TYR A 206 9.83 25.46 -58.94
N LYS A 207 10.28 24.84 -60.03
CA LYS A 207 11.65 24.99 -60.52
C LYS A 207 11.68 24.86 -62.05
N ASP A 208 12.40 25.76 -62.72
CA ASP A 208 12.63 25.74 -64.18
C ASP A 208 11.34 25.63 -65.01
N GLY A 209 10.29 26.36 -64.64
CA GLY A 209 8.99 26.33 -65.33
C GLY A 209 8.14 25.09 -65.03
N ARG A 210 8.61 24.17 -64.18
CA ARG A 210 7.93 22.91 -63.85
C ARG A 210 7.47 22.87 -62.39
N ILE A 211 6.31 22.28 -62.16
CA ILE A 211 5.73 22.07 -60.83
C ILE A 211 5.94 20.62 -60.44
N ILE A 212 6.61 20.42 -59.32
CA ILE A 212 6.86 19.13 -58.72
C ILE A 212 6.03 19.09 -57.44
N THR A 213 5.09 18.15 -57.36
CA THR A 213 4.31 17.90 -56.15
C THR A 213 4.79 16.62 -55.50
N SER A 214 4.97 16.63 -54.19
CA SER A 214 5.31 15.42 -53.42
C SER A 214 4.38 15.29 -52.24
N SER A 215 3.84 14.08 -52.02
CA SER A 215 3.00 13.77 -50.88
C SER A 215 3.23 12.33 -50.45
N ARG A 216 3.35 12.10 -49.13
CA ARG A 216 3.51 10.74 -48.58
C ARG A 216 2.27 9.85 -48.74
N ARG A 217 1.10 10.45 -48.99
CA ARG A 217 -0.17 9.74 -49.25
C ARG A 217 -0.84 10.29 -50.49
N ASN A 218 -1.40 9.40 -51.32
CA ASN A 218 -2.20 9.74 -52.50
C ASN A 218 -1.53 10.77 -53.44
N GLU A 219 -0.24 10.58 -53.72
CA GLU A 219 0.59 11.51 -54.52
C GLU A 219 -0.03 11.84 -55.88
N TRP A 220 -0.56 10.83 -56.57
CA TRP A 220 -1.20 10.99 -57.88
C TRP A 220 -2.44 11.90 -57.82
N ILE A 221 -3.31 11.72 -56.83
CA ILE A 221 -4.51 12.56 -56.65
C ILE A 221 -4.07 14.00 -56.34
N PHE A 222 -3.10 14.17 -55.46
CA PHE A 222 -2.58 15.49 -55.11
C PHE A 222 -1.98 16.22 -56.32
N HIS A 223 -1.14 15.53 -57.12
CA HIS A 223 -0.57 16.07 -58.35
C HIS A 223 -1.66 16.49 -59.34
N ARG A 224 -2.67 15.63 -59.55
CA ARG A 224 -3.77 15.91 -60.47
C ARG A 224 -4.61 17.10 -60.02
N THR A 225 -4.89 17.23 -58.72
CA THR A 225 -5.64 18.36 -58.17
C THR A 225 -4.90 19.69 -58.37
N ILE A 226 -3.59 19.73 -58.10
CA ILE A 226 -2.78 20.93 -58.29
C ILE A 226 -2.70 21.33 -59.77
N THR A 227 -2.40 20.38 -60.65
CA THR A 227 -2.30 20.64 -62.10
C THR A 227 -3.63 21.09 -62.70
N THR A 228 -4.75 20.47 -62.31
CA THR A 228 -6.09 20.87 -62.75
C THR A 228 -6.46 22.28 -62.26
N ALA A 229 -6.14 22.61 -61.00
CA ALA A 229 -6.41 23.93 -60.43
C ALA A 229 -5.62 25.03 -61.15
N LEU A 230 -4.39 24.74 -61.57
CA LEU A 230 -3.55 25.68 -62.30
C LEU A 230 -4.00 25.85 -63.76
N ALA A 231 -4.32 24.76 -64.45
CA ALA A 231 -4.86 24.82 -65.81
C ALA A 231 -6.18 25.60 -65.87
N LYS A 232 -7.03 25.48 -64.83
CA LYS A 232 -8.25 26.29 -64.71
C LYS A 232 -7.92 27.78 -64.57
N LYS A 233 -6.88 28.12 -63.81
CA LYS A 233 -6.45 29.51 -63.61
C LYS A 233 -5.90 30.10 -64.92
N ASP A 234 -5.06 29.39 -65.65
CA ASP A 234 -4.52 29.84 -66.94
C ASP A 234 -5.64 30.10 -67.97
N ASN A 235 -6.63 29.22 -68.05
CA ASN A 235 -7.80 29.42 -68.92
C ASN A 235 -8.68 30.62 -68.52
N THR A 236 -8.63 31.06 -67.26
CA THR A 236 -9.41 32.23 -66.80
C THR A 236 -8.72 33.56 -67.15
N TYR A 237 -7.40 33.55 -67.37
CA TYR A 237 -6.66 34.72 -67.85
C TYR A 237 -6.72 34.85 -69.37
N VAL A 238 -6.77 33.73 -70.11
CA VAL A 238 -6.90 33.73 -71.57
C VAL A 238 -8.32 34.11 -72.04
N SER A 239 -9.34 34.00 -71.18
CA SER A 239 -10.73 34.33 -71.54
C SER A 239 -11.13 35.79 -71.28
N ASN A 240 -10.22 36.63 -70.78
CA ASN A 240 -10.50 38.02 -70.39
C ASN A 240 -9.79 39.06 -71.29
N ASP A 241 -9.24 38.65 -72.43
CA ASP A 241 -8.74 39.54 -73.48
C ASP A 241 -9.70 39.58 -74.68
#